data_AF-A0A453QPR8-F1
#
_entry.id   AF-A0A453QPR8-F1
#
_cell.length_a   1.000
_cell.length_b   1.000
_cell.length_c   1.000
_cell.angle_alpha   90.00
_cell.angle_beta   90.00
_cell.angle_gamma   90.00
#
_symmetry.space_group_name_H-M   'P 1'
#
loop_
_entity.id
_entity.type
_entity.pdbx_description
1 polymer ?
#
loop_
_entity_poly.entity_id
_entity_poly.type
_entity_poly.pdbx_seq_one_letter_code
_entity_poly.pdbx_strand_id
1 'polypeptide(L)'
;PQSEHNGALPRGRFPPCRRRRPTPPPLIPTRPPTPTPAGPATPPPQSPSPARGNLCTGTCTTCSTAAREAQRATPAMDGTPPPKPEAKLAAGEAGYVLEDVPHVSDYLPDLPTYPNPLQDNTAYSVVKQYFVDPDDTVCQKIVVHKDGPRGNHFRRAGPRQRVYFEPDEVHACIVTCGGLCPGLNTVIREIVCGLSDMYGVTKILGIQGGYRGFYARNTIDLTPKSVNDIHKRGGTILGSSRGGHDTMKIVDSIQYRGINQVK
;
A
#
# COMPACT_ATOMS: atom_id res chain seq x y z
N PRO A 1 7.71 29.42 -67.24
CA PRO A 1 8.21 30.71 -66.74
C PRO A 1 7.03 31.63 -66.35
N GLN A 2 7.06 32.16 -65.11
CA GLN A 2 6.09 33.11 -64.53
C GLN A 2 4.71 32.50 -64.21
N SER A 3 4.01 32.82 -63.13
CA SER A 3 4.25 33.66 -61.94
C SER A 3 3.09 33.39 -60.98
N GLU A 4 3.38 33.07 -59.72
CA GLU A 4 2.38 32.89 -58.66
C GLU A 4 1.72 34.23 -58.29
N HIS A 5 0.40 34.21 -58.13
CA HIS A 5 -0.39 35.35 -57.69
C HIS A 5 -0.70 35.21 -56.19
N ASN A 6 -0.14 36.15 -55.41
CA ASN A 6 -0.34 36.32 -53.98
C ASN A 6 -1.78 36.75 -53.64
N GLY A 7 -2.52 35.90 -52.93
CA GLY A 7 -3.74 36.27 -52.20
C GLY A 7 -3.49 36.24 -50.69
N ALA A 8 -3.28 37.41 -50.08
CA ALA A 8 -3.06 37.57 -48.64
C ALA A 8 -4.39 37.59 -47.87
N LEU A 9 -4.54 36.69 -46.88
CA LEU A 9 -5.60 36.74 -45.85
C LEU A 9 -5.13 37.55 -44.63
N PRO A 10 -6.02 38.32 -43.95
CA PRO A 10 -5.64 39.30 -42.94
C PRO A 10 -5.29 38.67 -41.58
N ARG A 11 -4.22 39.18 -40.96
CA ARG A 11 -3.79 38.84 -39.60
C ARG A 11 -4.77 39.41 -38.57
N GLY A 12 -5.49 38.54 -37.86
CA GLY A 12 -6.29 38.90 -36.69
C GLY A 12 -5.43 39.42 -35.54
N ARG A 13 -5.74 40.61 -35.03
CA ARG A 13 -5.17 41.18 -33.80
C ARG A 13 -5.80 40.51 -32.58
N PHE A 14 -4.98 39.86 -31.75
CA PHE A 14 -5.36 39.47 -30.39
C PHE A 14 -5.35 40.70 -29.46
N PRO A 15 -6.32 40.85 -28.53
CA PRO A 15 -6.31 41.94 -27.56
C PRO A 15 -5.24 41.70 -26.46
N PRO A 16 -4.63 42.75 -25.90
CA PRO A 16 -3.58 42.60 -24.90
C PRO A 16 -4.13 42.16 -23.52
N CYS A 17 -3.48 41.16 -22.91
CA CYS A 17 -3.70 40.72 -21.54
C CYS A 17 -3.50 41.88 -20.55
N ARG A 18 -4.59 42.35 -19.91
CA ARG A 18 -4.52 43.25 -18.77
C ARG A 18 -3.90 42.52 -17.57
N ARG A 19 -2.67 42.90 -17.19
CA ARG A 19 -2.06 42.49 -15.91
C ARG A 19 -2.91 43.03 -14.75
N ARG A 20 -3.55 42.15 -13.98
CA ARG A 20 -4.16 42.52 -12.69
C ARG A 20 -3.03 42.84 -11.70
N ARG A 21 -3.12 43.99 -11.03
CA ARG A 21 -2.24 44.35 -9.91
C ARG A 21 -2.50 43.40 -8.74
N PRO A 22 -1.47 42.95 -7.99
CA PRO A 22 -1.67 42.13 -6.80
C PRO A 22 -2.34 42.95 -5.69
N THR A 23 -3.40 42.38 -5.11
CA THR A 23 -4.05 42.90 -3.91
C THR A 23 -3.19 42.59 -2.67
N PRO A 24 -3.06 43.51 -1.69
CA PRO A 24 -2.33 43.23 -0.46
C PRO A 24 -3.06 42.17 0.39
N PRO A 25 -2.34 41.34 1.16
CA PRO A 25 -2.95 40.32 2.01
C PRO A 25 -3.73 40.96 3.18
N PRO A 26 -4.81 40.33 3.66
CA PRO A 26 -5.56 40.82 4.82
C PRO A 26 -4.73 40.70 6.11
N LEU A 27 -4.83 41.71 6.98
CA LEU A 27 -4.22 41.76 8.29
C LEU A 27 -4.81 40.67 9.21
N ILE A 28 -3.95 39.82 9.78
CA ILE A 28 -4.32 38.78 10.74
C ILE A 28 -4.51 39.43 12.12
N PRO A 29 -5.65 39.27 12.82
CA PRO A 29 -5.81 39.69 14.20
C PRO A 29 -4.89 38.87 15.12
N THR A 30 -4.06 39.54 15.90
CA THR A 30 -3.20 38.92 16.91
C THR A 30 -4.05 38.31 18.02
N ARG A 31 -3.89 37.00 18.24
CA ARG A 31 -4.55 36.24 19.33
C ARG A 31 -3.93 36.64 20.68
N PRO A 32 -4.73 36.87 21.74
CA PRO A 32 -4.19 37.12 23.08
C PRO A 32 -3.48 35.86 23.64
N PRO A 33 -2.49 36.02 24.53
CA PRO A 33 -1.71 34.90 25.05
C PRO A 33 -2.57 33.94 25.86
N THR A 34 -2.43 32.64 25.57
CA THR A 34 -3.08 31.56 26.31
C THR A 34 -2.30 31.31 27.62
N PRO A 35 -2.95 31.13 28.78
CA PRO A 35 -2.26 30.88 30.04
C PRO A 35 -1.55 29.52 30.05
N THR A 36 -0.36 29.51 30.64
CA THR A 36 0.56 28.37 30.82
C THR A 36 -0.12 27.22 31.57
N PRO A 37 0.00 25.95 31.12
CA PRO A 37 -0.46 24.82 31.92
C PRO A 37 0.46 24.60 33.12
N ALA A 38 -0.16 24.41 34.30
CA ALA A 38 0.48 24.02 35.54
C ALA A 38 1.25 22.70 35.38
N GLY A 39 2.39 22.59 36.08
CA GLY A 39 3.31 21.45 36.01
C GLY A 39 2.69 20.11 36.43
N PRO A 40 3.38 18.99 36.14
CA PRO A 40 2.85 17.66 36.38
C PRO A 40 2.74 17.35 37.88
N ALA A 41 1.55 16.95 38.29
CA ALA A 41 1.29 16.38 39.60
C ALA A 41 1.96 15.00 39.72
N THR A 42 2.68 14.80 40.82
CA THR A 42 3.32 13.55 41.24
C THR A 42 2.29 12.42 41.38
N PRO A 43 2.51 11.20 40.85
CA PRO A 43 1.62 10.09 41.11
C PRO A 43 1.85 9.53 42.53
N PRO A 44 0.78 9.10 43.25
CA PRO A 44 0.90 8.48 44.57
C PRO A 44 1.52 7.07 44.48
N PRO A 45 2.15 6.57 45.58
CA PRO A 45 2.93 5.35 45.57
C PRO A 45 2.07 4.09 45.43
N GLN A 46 2.53 3.16 44.60
CA GLN A 46 1.94 1.83 44.42
C GLN A 46 2.26 0.95 45.64
N SER A 47 1.22 0.33 46.20
CA SER A 47 1.35 -0.72 47.22
C SER A 47 1.75 -2.07 46.60
N PRO A 48 2.51 -2.92 47.32
CA PRO A 48 3.03 -4.17 46.77
C PRO A 48 1.98 -5.27 46.77
N SER A 49 1.90 -6.03 45.67
CA SER A 49 1.09 -7.24 45.56
C SER A 49 1.87 -8.46 46.10
N PRO A 50 1.28 -9.36 46.90
CA PRO A 50 1.98 -10.51 47.42
C PRO A 50 1.98 -11.68 46.41
N ALA A 51 3.06 -12.43 46.45
CA ALA A 51 3.29 -13.63 45.67
C ALA A 51 2.63 -14.89 46.27
N ARG A 52 2.36 -15.85 45.37
CA ARG A 52 2.24 -17.31 45.55
C ARG A 52 1.00 -17.90 46.26
N GLY A 53 0.34 -18.80 45.53
CA GLY A 53 -0.53 -19.85 46.05
C GLY A 53 -0.93 -20.83 44.93
N ASN A 54 -0.45 -22.07 45.04
CA ASN A 54 -0.66 -23.18 44.10
C ASN A 54 -2.04 -23.87 44.24
N LEU A 55 -2.39 -24.60 43.18
CA LEU A 55 -3.17 -25.85 43.14
C LEU A 55 -4.71 -25.83 43.19
N CYS A 56 -5.32 -26.36 42.13
CA CYS A 56 -6.41 -27.35 42.11
C CYS A 56 -6.65 -27.75 40.63
N THR A 57 -6.00 -28.78 40.09
CA THR A 57 -6.56 -30.13 39.87
C THR A 57 -8.08 -30.18 39.68
N GLY A 58 -8.51 -30.27 38.43
CA GLY A 58 -9.89 -30.56 38.04
C GLY A 58 -9.92 -31.01 36.58
N THR A 59 -9.83 -32.32 36.36
CA THR A 59 -10.03 -32.99 35.07
C THR A 59 -11.48 -32.86 34.61
N CYS A 60 -11.71 -32.30 33.42
CA CYS A 60 -12.94 -32.52 32.66
C CYS A 60 -12.56 -33.14 31.31
N THR A 61 -12.79 -34.44 31.24
CA THR A 61 -12.42 -35.34 30.15
C THR A 61 -13.56 -35.40 29.14
N THR A 62 -13.63 -34.47 28.18
CA THR A 62 -14.38 -34.63 26.91
C THR A 62 -14.08 -33.45 25.99
N CYS A 63 -12.97 -33.50 25.24
CA CYS A 63 -12.75 -32.78 23.96
C CYS A 63 -11.32 -32.91 23.40
N SER A 64 -10.45 -33.78 23.93
CA SER A 64 -9.02 -33.78 23.62
C SER A 64 -8.51 -34.85 22.64
N THR A 65 -9.39 -35.59 21.95
CA THR A 65 -8.95 -36.63 21.00
C THR A 65 -9.03 -36.25 19.53
N ALA A 66 -9.78 -35.22 19.13
CA ALA A 66 -9.82 -34.77 17.73
C ALA A 66 -8.75 -33.73 17.34
N ALA A 67 -8.09 -33.11 18.32
CA ALA A 67 -7.10 -32.05 18.10
C ALA A 67 -5.64 -32.50 18.25
N ARG A 68 -5.38 -33.80 18.46
CA ARG A 68 -4.05 -34.35 18.77
C ARG A 68 -3.40 -35.21 17.68
N GLU A 69 -4.10 -35.51 16.59
CA GLU A 69 -3.55 -36.33 15.49
C GLU A 69 -2.97 -35.55 14.31
N ALA A 70 -3.05 -34.21 14.29
CA ALA A 70 -2.39 -33.38 13.28
C ALA A 70 -0.98 -32.90 13.68
N GLN A 71 -0.40 -33.45 14.75
CA GLN A 71 0.86 -32.99 15.37
C GLN A 71 2.02 -33.99 15.28
N ARG A 72 2.05 -34.82 14.24
CA ARG A 72 3.20 -35.71 14.01
C ARG A 72 3.78 -35.51 12.62
N ALA A 73 5.07 -35.14 12.63
CA ALA A 73 5.99 -34.93 11.51
C ALA A 73 6.00 -33.53 10.86
N THR A 74 6.50 -32.53 11.60
CA THR A 74 7.25 -31.42 10.99
C THR A 74 8.75 -31.70 11.12
N PRO A 75 9.52 -31.88 10.03
CA PRO A 75 10.96 -31.90 10.14
C PRO A 75 11.44 -30.50 10.55
N ALA A 76 12.48 -30.42 11.37
CA ALA A 76 13.15 -29.18 11.72
C ALA A 76 13.59 -28.49 10.43
N MET A 77 12.99 -27.35 10.09
CA MET A 77 13.39 -26.56 8.94
C MET A 77 14.71 -25.86 9.28
N ASP A 78 15.76 -26.30 8.60
CA ASP A 78 17.07 -25.67 8.58
C ASP A 78 16.93 -24.18 8.21
N GLY A 79 17.72 -23.34 8.86
CA GLY A 79 17.69 -21.88 8.77
C GLY A 79 18.23 -21.32 7.45
N THR A 80 18.03 -22.04 6.35
CA THR A 80 18.41 -21.59 5.01
C THR A 80 17.40 -20.54 4.56
N PRO A 81 17.83 -19.34 4.11
CA PRO A 81 16.91 -18.37 3.53
C PRO A 81 16.18 -19.01 2.34
N PRO A 82 14.88 -18.73 2.15
CA PRO A 82 14.15 -19.29 1.02
C PRO A 82 14.86 -18.93 -0.28
N PRO A 83 14.90 -19.85 -1.27
CA PRO A 83 15.53 -19.57 -2.55
C PRO A 83 14.89 -18.31 -3.16
N LYS A 84 15.73 -17.45 -3.74
CA LYS A 84 15.28 -16.26 -4.46
C LYS A 84 14.25 -16.70 -5.51
N PRO A 85 13.08 -16.05 -5.62
CA PRO A 85 12.13 -16.42 -6.65
C PRO A 85 12.81 -16.28 -8.02
N GLU A 86 12.86 -17.38 -8.79
CA GLU A 86 13.39 -17.38 -10.14
C GLU A 86 12.55 -16.43 -11.01
N ALA A 87 13.20 -15.63 -11.83
CA ALA A 87 12.53 -14.67 -12.70
C ALA A 87 11.65 -15.43 -13.73
N LYS A 88 10.37 -15.04 -13.83
CA LYS A 88 9.44 -15.62 -14.81
C LYS A 88 9.73 -15.02 -16.19
N LEU A 89 10.67 -15.63 -16.91
CA LEU A 89 11.08 -15.20 -18.23
C LEU A 89 10.17 -15.80 -19.32
N ALA A 90 9.55 -14.96 -20.13
CA ALA A 90 8.78 -15.38 -21.30
C ALA A 90 9.34 -14.72 -22.58
N ALA A 91 9.66 -15.52 -23.59
CA ALA A 91 10.10 -14.99 -24.89
C ALA A 91 8.88 -14.46 -25.67
N GLY A 92 8.96 -13.20 -26.10
CA GLY A 92 7.99 -12.58 -27.00
C GLY A 92 8.52 -12.52 -28.44
N GLU A 93 7.65 -12.11 -29.35
CA GLU A 93 8.00 -11.95 -30.76
C GLU A 93 9.12 -10.92 -30.98
N ALA A 94 9.89 -11.07 -32.05
CA ALA A 94 10.98 -10.16 -32.44
C ALA A 94 12.11 -9.99 -31.41
N GLY A 95 12.43 -11.04 -30.63
CA GLY A 95 13.58 -11.06 -29.71
C GLY A 95 13.35 -10.28 -28.41
N TYR A 96 12.09 -10.11 -28.05
CA TYR A 96 11.64 -9.54 -26.79
C TYR A 96 11.69 -10.61 -25.67
N VAL A 97 12.10 -10.23 -24.47
CA VAL A 97 12.02 -11.09 -23.28
C VAL A 97 11.22 -10.38 -22.20
N LEU A 98 10.06 -10.93 -21.84
CA LEU A 98 9.29 -10.49 -20.68
C LEU A 98 9.96 -11.03 -19.42
N GLU A 99 10.38 -10.15 -18.54
CA GLU A 99 10.65 -10.49 -17.15
C GLU A 99 9.38 -10.20 -16.35
N ASP A 100 8.53 -11.21 -16.18
CA ASP A 100 7.24 -11.07 -15.54
C ASP A 100 7.33 -11.19 -14.01
N VAL A 101 6.35 -10.59 -13.34
CA VAL A 101 6.22 -10.62 -11.87
C VAL A 101 5.40 -11.85 -11.48
N PRO A 102 5.77 -12.57 -10.39
CA PRO A 102 4.92 -13.61 -9.84
C PRO A 102 3.49 -13.11 -9.57
N HIS A 103 2.50 -13.86 -10.03
CA HIS A 103 1.09 -13.55 -9.77
C HIS A 103 0.53 -14.40 -8.65
N VAL A 104 -0.46 -13.88 -7.93
CA VAL A 104 -1.18 -14.65 -6.90
C VAL A 104 -1.84 -15.91 -7.49
N SER A 105 -2.28 -15.83 -8.75
CA SER A 105 -2.83 -16.96 -9.51
C SER A 105 -1.82 -18.06 -9.81
N ASP A 106 -0.51 -17.77 -9.72
CA ASP A 106 0.53 -18.81 -9.87
C ASP A 106 0.54 -19.76 -8.65
N TYR A 107 0.01 -19.33 -7.49
CA TYR A 107 -0.02 -20.09 -6.25
C TYR A 107 -1.42 -20.60 -5.86
N LEU A 108 -2.47 -19.94 -6.36
CA LEU A 108 -3.87 -20.27 -6.10
C LEU A 108 -4.56 -20.57 -7.44
N PRO A 109 -4.57 -21.84 -7.90
CA PRO A 109 -5.33 -22.22 -9.08
C PRO A 109 -6.83 -21.97 -8.81
N ASP A 110 -7.56 -21.54 -9.84
CA ASP A 110 -9.01 -21.25 -9.80
C ASP A 110 -9.45 -20.00 -9.01
N LEU A 111 -8.56 -19.01 -8.88
CA LEU A 111 -8.91 -17.73 -8.24
C LEU A 111 -9.98 -16.98 -9.05
N PRO A 112 -11.15 -16.64 -8.46
CA PRO A 112 -12.19 -15.91 -9.16
C PRO A 112 -11.71 -14.50 -9.51
N THR A 113 -12.34 -13.92 -10.53
CA THR A 113 -12.10 -12.54 -10.93
C THR A 113 -13.41 -11.77 -10.96
N TYR A 114 -13.35 -10.51 -10.59
CA TYR A 114 -14.48 -9.59 -10.46
C TYR A 114 -14.25 -8.35 -11.34
N PRO A 115 -15.31 -7.69 -11.84
CA PRO A 115 -15.15 -6.40 -12.50
C PRO A 115 -14.55 -5.37 -11.52
N ASN A 116 -13.62 -4.54 -12.00
CA ASN A 116 -13.00 -3.52 -11.17
C ASN A 116 -14.03 -2.41 -10.83
N PRO A 117 -14.25 -2.06 -9.54
CA PRO A 117 -15.17 -1.00 -9.13
C PRO A 117 -14.91 0.37 -9.78
N LEU A 118 -13.68 0.61 -10.24
CA LEU A 118 -13.32 1.82 -10.97
C LEU A 118 -14.11 2.04 -12.27
N GLN A 119 -14.68 0.98 -12.85
CA GLN A 119 -15.50 1.09 -14.07
C GLN A 119 -16.78 1.91 -13.83
N ASP A 120 -17.36 1.78 -12.64
CA ASP A 120 -18.64 2.41 -12.29
C ASP A 120 -18.48 3.68 -11.44
N ASN A 121 -17.26 3.97 -10.99
CA ASN A 121 -16.99 5.13 -10.15
C ASN A 121 -17.14 6.44 -10.94
N THR A 122 -18.05 7.31 -10.51
CA THR A 122 -18.38 8.58 -11.18
C THR A 122 -17.17 9.48 -11.45
N ALA A 123 -16.14 9.46 -10.59
CA ALA A 123 -14.94 10.26 -10.78
C ALA A 123 -14.02 9.71 -11.91
N TYR A 124 -14.17 8.43 -12.26
CA TYR A 124 -13.28 7.69 -13.15
C TYR A 124 -14.01 7.01 -14.32
N SER A 125 -15.34 7.10 -14.44
CA SER A 125 -16.07 6.50 -15.57
C SER A 125 -16.13 7.40 -16.81
N VAL A 126 -15.75 8.68 -16.68
CA VAL A 126 -15.92 9.71 -17.73
C VAL A 126 -14.90 9.57 -18.88
N VAL A 127 -13.71 9.04 -18.62
CA VAL A 127 -12.67 8.82 -19.65
C VAL A 127 -12.56 7.33 -19.96
N LYS A 128 -12.57 6.94 -21.23
CA LYS A 128 -12.59 5.52 -21.64
C LYS A 128 -11.26 4.77 -21.42
N GLN A 129 -10.22 5.43 -20.91
CA GLN A 129 -8.83 5.00 -21.10
C GLN A 129 -8.02 4.95 -19.78
N TYR A 130 -8.61 4.44 -18.70
CA TYR A 130 -7.91 4.31 -17.41
C TYR A 130 -7.21 2.97 -17.20
N PHE A 131 -7.71 1.90 -17.80
CA PHE A 131 -7.16 0.56 -17.58
C PHE A 131 -5.94 0.29 -18.44
N VAL A 132 -4.93 -0.34 -17.83
CA VAL A 132 -3.71 -0.76 -18.50
C VAL A 132 -3.89 -2.19 -19.00
N ASP A 133 -3.47 -2.44 -20.23
CA ASP A 133 -3.58 -3.76 -20.85
C ASP A 133 -2.65 -4.78 -20.14
N PRO A 134 -3.03 -6.06 -20.02
CA PRO A 134 -2.15 -7.11 -19.51
C PRO A 134 -0.82 -7.23 -20.28
N ASP A 135 -0.84 -6.94 -21.58
CA ASP A 135 0.30 -7.05 -22.50
C ASP A 135 1.07 -5.73 -22.64
N ASP A 136 0.63 -4.66 -21.97
CA ASP A 136 1.39 -3.40 -21.89
C ASP A 136 2.71 -3.63 -21.14
N THR A 137 3.80 -3.37 -21.84
CA THR A 137 5.16 -3.62 -21.34
C THR A 137 6.05 -2.39 -21.50
N VAL A 138 7.06 -2.28 -20.64
CA VAL A 138 8.02 -1.18 -20.60
C VAL A 138 9.42 -1.74 -20.78
N CYS A 139 10.17 -1.21 -21.75
CA CYS A 139 11.53 -1.65 -22.02
C CYS A 139 12.44 -1.35 -20.82
N GLN A 140 13.26 -2.32 -20.39
CA GLN A 140 14.33 -2.05 -19.44
C GLN A 140 15.37 -1.10 -20.04
N LYS A 141 15.72 -1.32 -21.32
CA LYS A 141 16.65 -0.50 -22.07
C LYS A 141 15.94 0.08 -23.30
N ILE A 142 15.79 1.40 -23.30
CA ILE A 142 15.10 2.12 -24.38
C ILE A 142 15.98 2.23 -25.64
N VAL A 143 17.30 2.30 -25.46
CA VAL A 143 18.26 2.43 -26.57
C VAL A 143 18.75 1.06 -27.02
N VAL A 144 18.32 0.65 -28.21
CA VAL A 144 18.70 -0.61 -28.85
C VAL A 144 19.21 -0.36 -30.27
N HIS A 145 20.12 -1.22 -30.74
CA HIS A 145 20.58 -1.17 -32.14
C HIS A 145 19.52 -1.78 -33.06
N LYS A 146 19.44 -1.30 -34.30
CA LYS A 146 18.44 -1.72 -35.30
C LYS A 146 18.40 -3.24 -35.49
N ASP A 147 19.57 -3.88 -35.51
CA ASP A 147 19.73 -5.30 -35.80
C ASP A 147 19.99 -6.13 -34.52
N GLY A 148 19.89 -5.52 -33.34
CA GLY A 148 20.11 -6.16 -32.04
C GLY A 148 18.82 -6.69 -31.40
N PRO A 149 18.93 -7.59 -30.41
CA PRO A 149 17.77 -8.03 -29.64
C PRO A 149 17.14 -6.84 -28.91
N ARG A 150 15.80 -6.84 -28.82
CA ARG A 150 15.06 -5.79 -28.11
C ARG A 150 15.30 -5.83 -26.59
N GLY A 151 15.72 -6.98 -26.07
CA GLY A 151 16.16 -7.16 -24.69
C GLY A 151 15.01 -7.41 -23.74
N ASN A 152 15.23 -7.09 -22.46
CA ASN A 152 14.28 -7.34 -21.40
C ASN A 152 13.27 -6.21 -21.26
N HIS A 153 12.06 -6.59 -20.88
CA HIS A 153 10.94 -5.69 -20.65
C HIS A 153 10.13 -6.13 -19.44
N PHE A 154 9.48 -5.17 -18.80
CA PHE A 154 8.68 -5.36 -17.59
C PHE A 154 7.21 -5.06 -17.84
N ARG A 155 6.31 -5.73 -17.11
CA ARG A 155 4.87 -5.42 -17.19
C ARG A 155 4.58 -4.03 -16.61
N ARG A 156 3.77 -3.24 -17.33
CA ARG A 156 3.36 -1.90 -16.89
C ARG A 156 2.37 -1.98 -15.73
N ALA A 157 2.68 -1.28 -14.63
CA ALA A 157 1.76 -1.13 -13.50
C ALA A 157 0.57 -0.22 -13.86
N GLY A 158 -0.61 -0.54 -13.33
CA GLY A 158 -1.81 0.27 -13.50
C GLY A 158 -3.08 -0.52 -13.17
N PRO A 159 -4.24 0.15 -13.05
CA PRO A 159 -5.50 -0.52 -12.77
C PRO A 159 -5.85 -1.48 -13.92
N ARG A 160 -6.37 -2.65 -13.57
CA ARG A 160 -6.82 -3.67 -14.51
C ARG A 160 -8.34 -3.70 -14.57
N GLN A 161 -8.91 -4.12 -15.70
CA GLN A 161 -10.36 -4.22 -15.86
C GLN A 161 -10.99 -5.21 -14.87
N ARG A 162 -10.24 -6.25 -14.48
CA ARG A 162 -10.67 -7.26 -13.50
C ARG A 162 -9.72 -7.30 -12.31
N VAL A 163 -10.27 -7.60 -11.13
CA VAL A 163 -9.56 -7.73 -9.85
C VAL A 163 -9.87 -9.09 -9.22
N TYR A 164 -9.02 -9.55 -8.29
CA TYR A 164 -9.15 -10.87 -7.67
C TYR A 164 -9.95 -10.89 -6.35
N PHE A 165 -10.23 -9.73 -5.78
CA PHE A 165 -10.93 -9.61 -4.49
C PHE A 165 -12.07 -8.60 -4.63
N GLU A 166 -13.21 -8.94 -4.04
CA GLU A 166 -14.30 -7.97 -3.88
C GLU A 166 -13.99 -6.99 -2.75
N PRO A 167 -14.45 -5.73 -2.84
CA PRO A 167 -14.17 -4.69 -1.83
C PRO A 167 -14.43 -5.10 -0.37
N ASP A 168 -15.54 -5.80 -0.13
CA ASP A 168 -15.99 -6.20 1.21
C ASP A 168 -15.17 -7.35 1.81
N GLU A 169 -14.53 -8.15 0.96
CA GLU A 169 -13.63 -9.23 1.35
C GLU A 169 -12.22 -8.72 1.67
N VAL A 170 -11.83 -7.57 1.12
CA VAL A 170 -10.49 -7.02 1.33
C VAL A 170 -10.32 -6.59 2.79
N HIS A 171 -9.31 -7.18 3.42
CA HIS A 171 -8.78 -6.76 4.70
C HIS A 171 -7.30 -6.41 4.50
N ALA A 172 -7.07 -5.12 4.29
CA ALA A 172 -5.74 -4.59 4.00
C ALA A 172 -5.02 -4.19 5.29
N CYS A 173 -3.72 -4.44 5.36
CA CYS A 173 -2.85 -3.84 6.35
C CYS A 173 -1.72 -3.05 5.69
N ILE A 174 -1.32 -1.96 6.35
CA ILE A 174 -0.23 -1.09 5.93
C ILE A 174 0.85 -1.13 7.01
N VAL A 175 2.11 -1.31 6.62
CA VAL A 175 3.24 -1.30 7.54
C VAL A 175 4.41 -0.50 6.98
N THR A 176 5.02 0.34 7.82
CA THR A 176 6.25 1.05 7.45
C THR A 176 7.45 0.50 8.22
N CYS A 177 8.48 0.06 7.49
CA CYS A 177 9.68 -0.56 8.04
C CYS A 177 10.95 0.18 7.60
N GLY A 178 12.03 0.06 8.39
CA GLY A 178 13.34 0.62 8.04
C GLY A 178 13.53 2.10 8.40
N GLY A 179 14.33 2.81 7.60
CA GLY A 179 14.65 4.22 7.81
C GLY A 179 13.46 5.14 7.49
N LEU A 180 13.40 6.30 8.16
CA LEU A 180 12.40 7.31 7.85
C LEU A 180 12.81 8.08 6.60
N CYS A 181 11.87 8.22 5.66
CA CYS A 181 12.02 8.99 4.44
C CYS A 181 10.88 10.03 4.37
N PRO A 182 11.11 11.25 3.85
CA PRO A 182 10.01 12.17 3.57
C PRO A 182 8.99 11.53 2.62
N GLY A 183 7.70 11.70 2.92
CA GLY A 183 6.59 11.22 2.09
C GLY A 183 5.94 9.90 2.52
N LEU A 184 6.46 9.20 3.55
CA LEU A 184 5.82 7.97 4.05
C LEU A 184 4.35 8.18 4.48
N ASN A 185 4.07 9.28 5.18
CA ASN A 185 2.70 9.65 5.52
C ASN A 185 1.82 9.94 4.30
N THR A 186 2.39 10.53 3.24
CA THR A 186 1.69 10.74 1.97
C THR A 186 1.33 9.40 1.35
N VAL A 187 2.27 8.45 1.30
CA VAL A 187 2.02 7.10 0.77
C VAL A 187 0.92 6.40 1.58
N ILE A 188 0.97 6.43 2.91
CA ILE A 188 -0.08 5.85 3.76
C ILE A 188 -1.45 6.47 3.44
N ARG A 189 -1.52 7.80 3.35
CA ARG A 189 -2.76 8.53 3.04
C ARG A 189 -3.32 8.11 1.68
N GLU A 190 -2.50 8.13 0.63
CA GLU A 190 -2.95 7.81 -0.73
C GLU A 190 -3.38 6.35 -0.86
N ILE A 191 -2.73 5.41 -0.16
CA ILE A 191 -3.18 4.01 -0.12
C ILE A 191 -4.54 3.90 0.57
N VAL A 192 -4.72 4.54 1.73
CA VAL A 192 -5.99 4.48 2.49
C VAL A 192 -7.13 5.13 1.71
N CYS A 193 -6.92 6.32 1.15
CA CYS A 193 -7.91 7.00 0.30
C CYS A 193 -8.18 6.20 -0.98
N GLY A 194 -7.16 5.63 -1.62
CA GLY A 194 -7.36 4.78 -2.80
C GLY A 194 -8.20 3.55 -2.50
N LEU A 195 -7.86 2.81 -1.44
CA LEU A 195 -8.62 1.62 -1.03
C LEU A 195 -10.07 1.98 -0.66
N SER A 196 -10.29 3.05 0.10
CA SER A 196 -11.63 3.42 0.58
C SER A 196 -12.47 4.12 -0.48
N ASP A 197 -11.97 5.21 -1.08
CA ASP A 197 -12.76 6.08 -1.97
C ASP A 197 -12.86 5.52 -3.39
N MET A 198 -11.82 4.79 -3.88
CA MET A 198 -11.80 4.25 -5.24
C MET A 198 -12.31 2.82 -5.32
N TYR A 199 -11.93 1.98 -4.34
CA TYR A 199 -12.25 0.55 -4.33
C TYR A 199 -13.32 0.16 -3.30
N GLY A 200 -13.80 1.07 -2.45
CA GLY A 200 -14.88 0.77 -1.49
C GLY A 200 -14.46 -0.09 -0.29
N VAL A 201 -13.16 -0.29 -0.07
CA VAL A 201 -12.66 -1.12 1.02
C VAL A 201 -12.87 -0.43 2.37
N THR A 202 -13.45 -1.16 3.32
CA THR A 202 -13.81 -0.64 4.65
C THR A 202 -12.85 -1.06 5.75
N LYS A 203 -12.14 -2.19 5.59
CA LYS A 203 -11.24 -2.76 6.61
C LYS A 203 -9.78 -2.51 6.25
N ILE A 204 -9.22 -1.44 6.82
CA ILE A 204 -7.82 -1.05 6.60
C ILE A 204 -7.13 -0.87 7.95
N LEU A 205 -6.08 -1.65 8.19
CA LEU A 205 -5.29 -1.64 9.41
C LEU A 205 -3.91 -1.02 9.20
N GLY A 206 -3.41 -0.30 10.18
CA GLY A 206 -2.02 0.14 10.25
C GLY A 206 -1.26 -0.67 11.31
N ILE A 207 -0.15 -1.31 10.94
CA ILE A 207 0.73 -2.02 11.87
C ILE A 207 1.74 -1.06 12.48
N GLN A 208 1.74 -0.92 13.81
CA GLN A 208 2.61 0.04 14.47
C GLN A 208 4.02 -0.52 14.75
N GLY A 209 5.05 0.31 14.53
CA GLY A 209 6.43 -0.01 14.88
C GLY A 209 7.05 -1.07 13.97
N GLY A 210 6.75 -1.02 12.66
CA GLY A 210 7.29 -1.94 11.66
C GLY A 210 6.94 -3.41 11.94
N TYR A 211 7.86 -4.33 11.62
CA TYR A 211 7.63 -5.76 11.78
C TYR A 211 7.32 -6.19 13.23
N ARG A 212 7.77 -5.42 14.23
CA ARG A 212 7.49 -5.71 15.64
C ARG A 212 6.00 -5.59 15.98
N GLY A 213 5.25 -4.77 15.23
CA GLY A 213 3.81 -4.61 15.42
C GLY A 213 3.02 -5.88 15.15
N PHE A 214 3.52 -6.75 14.26
CA PHE A 214 2.89 -8.06 14.02
C PHE A 214 2.96 -8.95 15.27
N TYR A 215 4.03 -8.86 16.06
CA TYR A 215 4.21 -9.67 17.28
C TYR A 215 3.42 -9.11 18.47
N ALA A 216 3.50 -7.80 18.68
CA ALA A 216 2.90 -7.12 19.85
C ALA A 216 1.39 -6.90 19.72
N ARG A 217 0.82 -7.30 18.58
CA ARG A 217 -0.54 -7.05 18.16
C ARG A 217 -0.96 -5.57 18.05
N ASN A 218 -0.02 -4.63 18.04
CA ASN A 218 -0.30 -3.19 17.98
C ASN A 218 -0.77 -2.76 16.58
N THR A 219 -2.07 -2.52 16.45
CA THR A 219 -2.68 -2.01 15.22
C THR A 219 -3.60 -0.84 15.46
N ILE A 220 -3.73 0.00 14.44
CA ILE A 220 -4.67 1.12 14.41
C ILE A 220 -5.58 1.00 13.19
N ASP A 221 -6.84 1.40 13.34
CA ASP A 221 -7.75 1.47 12.21
C ASP A 221 -7.46 2.72 11.38
N LEU A 222 -7.28 2.53 10.08
CA LEU A 222 -7.01 3.59 9.12
C LEU A 222 -8.28 3.89 8.33
N THR A 223 -8.70 5.15 8.37
CA THR A 223 -9.85 5.66 7.62
C THR A 223 -9.42 6.93 6.90
N PRO A 224 -10.09 7.33 5.79
CA PRO A 224 -9.79 8.60 5.11
C PRO A 224 -9.77 9.80 6.07
N LYS A 225 -10.63 9.78 7.10
CA LYS A 225 -10.67 10.78 8.16
C LYS A 225 -9.41 10.75 9.04
N SER A 226 -8.95 9.57 9.47
CA SER A 226 -7.77 9.48 10.34
C SER A 226 -6.47 9.84 9.61
N VAL A 227 -6.42 9.71 8.28
CA VAL A 227 -5.24 10.04 7.46
C VAL A 227 -5.29 11.40 6.77
N ASN A 228 -6.34 12.20 6.96
CA ASN A 228 -6.56 13.40 6.13
C ASN A 228 -5.36 14.37 6.08
N ASP A 229 -4.76 14.68 7.23
CA ASP A 229 -3.71 15.70 7.37
C ASP A 229 -2.30 15.14 7.63
N ILE A 230 -2.13 13.82 7.59
CA ILE A 230 -0.85 13.20 7.97
C ILE A 230 0.28 13.54 7.00
N HIS A 231 -0.06 13.81 5.73
CA HIS A 231 0.88 14.21 4.67
C HIS A 231 1.61 15.53 4.98
N LYS A 232 1.07 16.35 5.87
CA LYS A 232 1.71 17.61 6.35
C LYS A 232 2.76 17.36 7.43
N ARG A 233 2.83 16.14 7.98
CA ARG A 233 3.74 15.76 9.08
C ARG A 233 4.90 14.93 8.55
N GLY A 234 6.09 15.18 9.09
CA GLY A 234 7.26 14.34 8.84
C GLY A 234 7.16 12.94 9.48
N GLY A 235 7.98 12.01 9.00
CA GLY A 235 8.03 10.63 9.50
C GLY A 235 6.85 9.77 9.01
N THR A 236 6.43 8.82 9.85
CA THR A 236 5.29 7.92 9.63
C THR A 236 4.41 7.88 10.89
N ILE A 237 3.09 7.98 10.73
CA ILE A 237 2.12 7.84 11.84
C ILE A 237 2.11 6.44 12.45
N LEU A 238 2.56 5.43 11.71
CA LEU A 238 2.63 4.04 12.18
C LEU A 238 3.91 3.81 13.00
N GLY A 239 4.88 4.72 12.92
CA GLY A 239 6.23 4.45 13.39
C GLY A 239 6.94 3.42 12.48
N SER A 240 8.24 3.28 12.69
CA SER A 240 9.05 2.30 11.96
C SER A 240 9.99 1.61 12.94
N SER A 241 10.39 0.38 12.61
CA SER A 241 11.45 -0.33 13.31
C SER A 241 12.58 -0.73 12.38
N ARG A 242 13.78 -0.81 12.95
CA ARG A 242 14.95 -1.46 12.36
C ARG A 242 15.17 -2.81 13.05
N GLY A 243 15.80 -3.74 12.34
CA GLY A 243 16.09 -5.08 12.84
C GLY A 243 15.54 -6.18 11.94
N GLY A 244 15.82 -7.43 12.31
CA GLY A 244 15.32 -8.60 11.59
C GLY A 244 13.81 -8.80 11.73
N HIS A 245 13.29 -9.73 10.95
CA HIS A 245 11.92 -10.19 11.01
C HIS A 245 11.88 -11.70 11.24
N ASP A 246 10.83 -12.16 11.92
CA ASP A 246 10.51 -13.57 12.08
C ASP A 246 9.30 -13.85 11.21
N THR A 247 9.55 -14.50 10.07
CA THR A 247 8.55 -14.75 9.04
C THR A 247 7.35 -15.53 9.57
N MET A 248 7.59 -16.56 10.41
CA MET A 248 6.51 -17.40 10.93
C MET A 248 5.58 -16.57 11.81
N LYS A 249 6.12 -15.77 12.72
CA LYS A 249 5.30 -14.90 13.58
C LYS A 249 4.50 -13.86 12.79
N ILE A 250 5.05 -13.35 11.69
CA ILE A 250 4.34 -12.40 10.81
C ILE A 250 3.20 -13.11 10.09
N VAL A 251 3.45 -14.27 9.49
CA VAL A 251 2.45 -15.08 8.79
C VAL A 251 1.32 -15.49 9.75
N ASP A 252 1.66 -15.96 10.95
CA ASP A 252 0.67 -16.31 11.99
C ASP A 252 -0.21 -15.11 12.35
N SER A 253 0.38 -13.91 12.45
CA SER A 253 -0.34 -12.67 12.75
C SER A 253 -1.27 -12.25 11.60
N ILE A 254 -0.81 -12.40 10.36
CA ILE A 254 -1.61 -12.12 9.14
C ILE A 254 -2.81 -13.07 9.09
N GLN A 255 -2.58 -14.38 9.29
CA GLN A 255 -3.64 -15.39 9.30
C GLN A 255 -4.64 -15.16 10.45
N TYR A 256 -4.15 -14.94 11.66
CA TYR A 256 -5.00 -14.71 12.84
C TYR A 256 -5.94 -13.50 12.68
N ARG A 257 -5.47 -12.46 11.98
CA ARG A 257 -6.26 -11.25 11.72
C ARG A 257 -7.13 -11.35 10.45
N GLY A 258 -6.96 -12.42 9.67
CA GLY A 258 -7.62 -12.56 8.36
C GLY A 258 -7.22 -11.45 7.39
N ILE A 259 -5.95 -11.02 7.42
CA ILE A 259 -5.43 -10.03 6.46
C ILE A 259 -5.15 -10.75 5.14
N ASN A 260 -5.67 -10.23 4.04
CA ASN A 260 -5.42 -10.77 2.71
C ASN A 260 -4.57 -9.86 1.83
N GLN A 261 -4.34 -8.61 2.23
CA GLN A 261 -3.43 -7.70 1.55
C GLN A 261 -2.50 -7.01 2.54
N VAL A 262 -1.19 -7.10 2.30
CA VAL A 262 -0.16 -6.35 3.03
C VAL A 262 0.41 -5.30 2.09
N LYS A 263 0.48 -4.04 2.55
CA LYS A 263 0.95 -2.88 1.79
C LYS A 263 2.09 -2.16 2.50
#